data_AF-A0A656GK04-F1
#
_entry.id   AF-A0A656GK04-F1
#
_cell.length_a   1.000
_cell.length_b   1.000
_cell.length_c   1.000
_cell.angle_alpha   90.00
_cell.angle_beta   90.00
_cell.angle_gamma   90.00
#
_symmetry.space_group_name_H-M   'P 1'
#
loop_
_entity.id
_entity.type
_entity.pdbx_description
1 polymer ?
#
loop_
_entity_poly.entity_id
_entity_poly.type
_entity_poly.pdbx_seq_one_letter_code
_entity_poly.pdbx_strand_id
1 'polypeptide(L)'
;MSNVSALPLQPGTTPSGGGSVRDRVSPQEWEVRVKLAAAYRLAALKRWTDHIYTHFSARVPGPDEHFLINAFGLLFDEITASN
;
A
#
# COMPACT_ATOMS: atom_id res chain seq x y z
N MET A 1 -28.74 38.18 -28.32
CA MET A 1 -28.40 36.84 -28.81
C MET A 1 -26.88 36.78 -28.98
N SER A 2 -26.15 36.43 -27.91
CA SER A 2 -24.67 36.34 -27.93
C SER A 2 -24.26 34.89 -28.08
N ASN A 3 -23.42 34.63 -29.07
CA ASN A 3 -22.95 33.32 -29.50
C ASN A 3 -21.88 32.79 -28.53
N VAL A 4 -22.04 31.58 -28.00
CA VAL A 4 -21.07 30.91 -27.13
C VAL A 4 -20.00 30.28 -28.01
N SER A 5 -18.80 30.84 -27.97
CA SER A 5 -17.62 30.27 -28.63
C SER A 5 -17.21 29.00 -27.90
N ALA A 6 -17.21 27.87 -28.60
CA ALA A 6 -16.79 26.57 -28.07
C ALA A 6 -15.27 26.59 -27.81
N LEU A 7 -14.88 26.43 -26.54
CA LEU A 7 -13.52 26.09 -26.16
C LEU A 7 -13.19 24.66 -26.64
N PRO A 8 -12.00 24.40 -27.21
CA PRO A 8 -11.61 23.05 -27.58
C PRO A 8 -11.46 22.19 -26.32
N LEU A 9 -12.13 21.04 -26.32
CA LEU A 9 -11.96 19.98 -25.33
C LEU A 9 -10.46 19.60 -25.30
N GLN A 10 -9.81 19.77 -24.15
CA GLN A 10 -8.51 19.14 -23.92
C GLN A 10 -8.71 17.62 -23.91
N PRO A 11 -7.87 16.83 -24.61
CA PRO A 11 -7.81 15.38 -24.41
C PRO A 11 -7.18 15.10 -23.03
N GLY A 12 -8.00 15.21 -21.99
CA GLY A 12 -7.64 14.94 -20.61
C GLY A 12 -7.77 13.46 -20.28
N THR A 13 -6.64 12.90 -19.82
CA THR A 13 -6.56 11.74 -18.93
C THR A 13 -6.83 10.38 -19.59
N THR A 14 -5.78 9.80 -20.16
CA THR A 14 -5.60 8.33 -20.17
C THR A 14 -5.93 7.77 -18.78
N PRO A 15 -6.71 6.68 -18.67
CA PRO A 15 -6.86 6.02 -17.38
C PRO A 15 -5.48 5.54 -16.96
N SER A 16 -4.97 6.03 -15.82
CA SER A 16 -3.85 5.35 -15.16
C SER A 16 -4.38 3.97 -14.78
N GLY A 17 -4.06 2.97 -15.60
CA GLY A 17 -4.22 1.58 -15.22
C GLY A 17 -3.41 1.39 -13.95
N GLY A 18 -4.09 1.43 -12.80
CA GLY A 18 -3.46 1.36 -11.49
C GLY A 18 -2.79 0.01 -11.32
N GLY A 19 -1.49 -0.05 -11.62
CA GLY A 19 -0.67 -1.23 -11.36
C GLY A 19 -0.74 -1.61 -9.88
N SER A 20 -0.67 -2.91 -9.62
CA SER A 20 -0.62 -3.42 -8.25
C SER A 20 0.55 -2.76 -7.51
N VAL A 21 0.47 -2.66 -6.17
CA VAL A 21 1.64 -2.23 -5.37
C VAL A 21 2.87 -3.05 -5.74
N ARG A 22 2.69 -4.35 -6.04
CA ARG A 22 3.75 -5.25 -6.50
C ARG A 22 4.52 -4.74 -7.71
N ASP A 23 3.84 -4.09 -8.65
CA ASP A 23 4.44 -3.62 -9.90
C ASP A 23 5.18 -2.28 -9.72
N ARG A 24 4.99 -1.62 -8.57
CA ARG A 24 5.50 -0.28 -8.26
C ARG A 24 6.66 -0.27 -7.27
N VAL A 25 7.03 -1.43 -6.72
CA VAL A 25 8.06 -1.57 -5.68
C VAL A 25 9.16 -2.52 -6.13
N SER A 26 10.32 -2.46 -5.49
CA SER A 26 11.42 -3.39 -5.78
C SER A 26 11.04 -4.84 -5.41
N PRO A 27 11.65 -5.86 -6.04
CA PRO A 27 11.44 -7.25 -5.65
C PRO A 27 11.77 -7.52 -4.17
N GLN A 28 12.81 -6.87 -3.65
CA GLN A 28 13.23 -6.98 -2.26
C GLN A 28 12.18 -6.39 -1.31
N GLU A 29 11.67 -5.19 -1.62
CA GLU A 29 10.60 -4.58 -0.84
C GLU A 29 9.33 -5.45 -0.87
N TRP A 30 8.96 -5.97 -2.03
CA TRP A 30 7.81 -6.86 -2.17
C TRP A 30 7.94 -8.12 -1.29
N GLU A 31 9.12 -8.73 -1.24
CA GLU A 31 9.38 -9.87 -0.36
C GLU A 31 9.19 -9.50 1.12
N VAL A 32 9.67 -8.32 1.54
CA VAL A 32 9.47 -7.84 2.91
C VAL A 32 7.99 -7.57 3.19
N ARG A 33 7.24 -6.97 2.25
CA ARG A 33 5.77 -6.77 2.37
C ARG A 33 5.04 -8.09 2.61
N VAL A 34 5.38 -9.13 1.83
CA VAL A 34 4.78 -10.47 1.98
C VAL A 34 5.11 -11.06 3.35
N LYS A 35 6.37 -11.03 3.78
CA LYS A 35 6.79 -11.56 5.08
C LYS A 35 6.15 -10.81 6.25
N LEU A 36 6.09 -9.48 6.17
CA LEU A 36 5.49 -8.64 7.18
C LEU A 36 3.99 -8.91 7.29
N ALA A 37 3.26 -8.97 6.18
CA ALA A 37 1.83 -9.34 6.17
C ALA A 37 1.59 -10.74 6.75
N ALA A 38 2.46 -11.71 6.47
CA ALA A 38 2.38 -13.04 7.08
C ALA A 38 2.60 -13.00 8.60
N ALA A 39 3.53 -12.19 9.09
CA ALA A 39 3.78 -12.01 10.53
C ALA A 39 2.57 -11.41 11.24
N TYR A 40 1.95 -10.38 10.67
CA TYR A 40 0.69 -9.80 11.16
C TYR A 40 -0.41 -10.86 11.27
N ARG A 41 -0.64 -11.63 10.20
CA ARG A 41 -1.65 -12.70 10.19
C ARG A 41 -1.36 -13.81 11.20
N LEU A 42 -0.09 -14.16 11.39
CA LEU A 42 0.31 -15.15 12.39
C LEU A 42 0.00 -14.63 13.81
N ALA A 43 0.30 -13.37 14.10
CA ALA A 43 -0.01 -12.77 15.40
C ALA A 43 -1.52 -12.68 15.65
N ALA A 44 -2.32 -12.37 14.62
CA ALA A 44 -3.79 -12.43 14.70
C ALA A 44 -4.29 -13.86 15.02
N LEU A 45 -3.79 -14.87 14.30
CA LEU A 45 -4.13 -16.28 14.55
C LEU A 45 -3.75 -16.76 15.96
N LYS A 46 -2.69 -16.21 16.53
CA LYS A 46 -2.23 -16.52 17.90
C LYS A 46 -2.86 -15.63 18.97
N ARG A 47 -3.74 -14.68 18.59
CA ARG A 47 -4.38 -13.72 19.50
C ARG A 47 -3.36 -12.91 20.31
N TRP A 48 -2.25 -12.51 19.68
CA TRP A 48 -1.22 -11.68 20.31
C TRP A 48 -1.50 -10.18 20.19
N THR A 49 -2.69 -9.82 19.71
CA THR A 49 -3.05 -8.48 19.27
C THR A 49 -4.20 -7.99 20.12
N ASP A 50 -4.09 -6.75 20.61
CA ASP A 50 -5.12 -6.16 21.47
C ASP A 50 -6.12 -5.32 20.65
N HIS A 51 -5.65 -4.46 19.73
CA HIS A 51 -6.46 -3.67 18.79
C HIS A 51 -5.54 -2.97 17.75
N ILE A 52 -5.88 -1.76 17.27
CA ILE A 52 -5.21 -1.05 16.17
C ILE A 52 -3.90 -0.31 16.54
N TYR A 53 -3.53 -0.25 17.82
CA TYR A 53 -2.38 0.56 18.27
C TYR A 53 -1.04 -0.16 18.20
N THR A 54 -1.04 -1.49 18.21
CA THR A 54 0.16 -2.30 18.08
C THR A 54 0.58 -2.41 16.62
N HIS A 55 1.89 -2.52 16.34
CA HIS A 55 2.40 -2.72 15.00
C HIS A 55 3.70 -3.53 15.00
N PHE A 56 3.97 -4.15 13.86
CA PHE A 56 5.28 -4.67 13.47
C PHE A 56 5.88 -3.78 12.38
N SER A 57 7.18 -3.58 12.45
CA SER A 57 7.93 -2.91 11.39
C SER A 57 9.00 -3.84 10.82
N ALA A 58 9.36 -3.62 9.57
CA ALA A 58 10.44 -4.34 8.92
C ALA A 58 11.28 -3.41 8.05
N ARG A 59 12.60 -3.45 8.21
CA ARG A 59 13.53 -2.70 7.36
C ARG A 59 13.58 -3.33 5.96
N VAL A 60 13.55 -2.49 4.93
CA VAL A 60 13.77 -2.95 3.55
C VAL A 60 15.27 -3.05 3.30
N PRO A 61 15.79 -4.19 2.79
CA PRO A 61 17.19 -4.29 2.38
C PRO A 61 17.48 -3.34 1.23
N GLY A 62 18.53 -2.53 1.36
CA GLY A 62 18.93 -1.61 0.30
C GLY A 62 19.72 -0.41 0.84
N PRO A 63 20.18 0.47 -0.06
CA PRO A 63 20.84 1.71 0.31
C PRO A 63 19.88 2.73 0.93
N ASP A 64 18.59 2.67 0.59
CA ASP A 64 17.58 3.58 1.11
C ASP A 64 17.19 3.20 2.55
N GLU A 65 17.39 4.13 3.49
CA GLU A 65 17.10 3.90 4.90
C GLU A 65 15.62 4.10 5.23
N HIS A 66 14.80 3.10 4.92
CA HIS A 66 13.38 3.10 5.25
C HIS A 66 12.89 1.75 5.79
N PHE A 67 11.74 1.80 6.47
CA PHE A 67 11.06 0.64 7.00
C PHE A 67 9.59 0.63 6.56
N LEU A 68 9.02 -0.57 6.53
CA LEU A 68 7.60 -0.79 6.31
C LEU A 68 6.89 -0.92 7.65
N ILE A 69 5.69 -0.35 7.70
CA ILE A 69 4.74 -0.42 8.80
C ILE A 69 3.33 -0.47 8.19
N ASN A 70 2.36 -1.03 8.90
CA ASN A 70 0.98 -1.08 8.43
C ASN A 70 0.34 0.31 8.38
N ALA A 71 -0.68 0.46 7.52
CA ALA A 71 -1.54 1.64 7.56
C ALA A 71 -2.31 1.70 8.90
N PHE A 72 -2.45 2.92 9.42
CA PHE A 72 -3.15 3.15 10.68
C PHE A 72 -4.64 2.79 10.57
N GLY A 73 -5.16 2.14 11.62
CA GLY A 73 -6.57 1.77 11.72
C GLY A 73 -6.93 0.38 11.22
N LEU A 74 -5.97 -0.37 10.67
CA LEU A 74 -6.18 -1.77 10.27
C LEU A 74 -5.96 -2.73 11.45
N LEU A 75 -6.81 -3.75 11.53
CA LEU A 75 -6.57 -4.93 12.35
C LEU A 75 -5.53 -5.84 11.68
N PHE A 76 -4.90 -6.69 12.48
CA PHE A 76 -3.77 -7.52 12.00
C PHE A 76 -4.16 -8.53 10.92
N ASP A 77 -5.40 -9.00 10.93
CA ASP A 77 -5.97 -9.92 9.94
C ASP A 77 -6.38 -9.24 8.62
N GLU A 78 -6.55 -7.91 8.64
CA GLU A 78 -6.86 -7.09 7.46
C GLU A 78 -5.62 -6.72 6.63
N ILE A 79 -4.43 -6.93 7.20
CA ILE A 79 -3.16 -6.59 6.54
C ILE A 79 -2.85 -7.58 5.40
N THR A 80 -2.42 -7.02 4.28
CA THR A 80 -1.98 -7.74 3.08
C THR A 80 -0.65 -7.15 2.59
N ALA A 81 0.01 -7.80 1.63
CA ALA A 81 1.23 -7.25 1.04
C ALA A 81 0.97 -5.99 0.18
N SER A 82 -0.28 -5.76 -0.22
CA SER A 82 -0.69 -4.73 -1.19
C SER A 82 -1.43 -3.53 -0.59
N ASN A 83 -1.64 -3.49 0.73
CA ASN A 83 -2.24 -2.35 1.43
C ASN A 83 -1.27 -1.70 2.41
#